data_AF-A0A939KPM0-F1
#
_entry.id   AF-A0A939KPM0-F1
#
_cell.length_a   1.000
_cell.length_b   1.000
_cell.length_c   1.000
_cell.angle_alpha   90.00
_cell.angle_beta   90.00
_cell.angle_gamma   90.00
#
_symmetry.space_group_name_H-M   'P 1'
#
loop_
_entity.id
_entity.type
_entity.pdbx_description
1 polymer ?
#
loop_
_entity_poly.entity_id
_entity_poly.type
_entity_poly.pdbx_seq_one_letter_code
_entity_poly.pdbx_strand_id
1 'polypeptide(L)'
;MPDGLTIDSSGAIGGTPATTPEASGTHTVTVTASDGNGEAEDIFNITVSSIITGTEDADTLSGYRGNDTLNGEGGNDTLNGQDGDDLLNGGNGDDTLNGGNGDDTLSGGGGADIFILASGMGEDTIHDFDDGTDLIKLGGGLSYTDLTFVSQGGSTSIETEVAGSREVLAILSGIDSGLLTQDDFVL
;
A
#
# COMPACT_ATOMS: atom_id res chain seq x y z
N MET A 1 32.11 -40.98 -0.59
CA MET A 1 31.08 -40.19 0.10
C MET A 1 30.26 -39.52 -1.01
N PRO A 2 28.93 -39.40 -0.92
CA PRO A 2 28.23 -38.67 -1.96
C PRO A 2 28.64 -37.20 -1.81
N ASP A 3 29.33 -36.68 -2.83
CA ASP A 3 29.43 -35.25 -3.07
C ASP A 3 28.00 -34.78 -3.34
N GLY A 4 27.43 -33.99 -2.43
CA GLY A 4 26.03 -33.60 -2.53
C GLY A 4 25.75 -32.40 -1.63
N LEU A 5 25.23 -31.35 -2.27
CA LEU A 5 24.58 -30.22 -1.64
C LEU A 5 23.58 -30.73 -0.60
N THR A 6 23.86 -30.55 0.70
CA THR A 6 22.91 -30.86 1.77
C THR A 6 22.11 -29.60 2.11
N ILE A 7 20.82 -29.63 1.75
CA ILE A 7 19.81 -28.68 2.21
C ILE A 7 19.55 -28.99 3.69
N ASP A 8 19.64 -28.01 4.58
CA ASP A 8 19.33 -28.23 6.00
C ASP A 8 17.84 -28.56 6.21
N SER A 9 17.48 -28.99 7.41
CA SER A 9 16.09 -29.30 7.77
C SER A 9 15.16 -28.08 7.87
N SER A 10 15.65 -26.87 7.61
CA SER A 10 14.85 -25.66 7.39
C SER A 10 14.55 -25.41 5.90
N GLY A 11 15.31 -26.03 5.00
CA GLY A 11 14.78 -26.53 3.73
C GLY A 11 14.53 -25.52 2.61
N ALA A 12 14.85 -24.23 2.74
CA ALA A 12 14.38 -23.25 1.76
C ALA A 12 15.43 -22.90 0.67
N ILE A 13 15.49 -23.73 -0.38
CA ILE A 13 15.44 -23.23 -1.77
C ILE A 13 14.09 -23.71 -2.31
N GLY A 14 13.05 -22.94 -2.01
CA GLY A 14 11.65 -23.37 -2.11
C GLY A 14 10.94 -23.32 -0.76
N GLY A 15 10.85 -22.13 -0.16
CA GLY A 15 9.78 -21.89 0.81
C GLY A 15 8.45 -21.91 0.06
N THR A 16 7.37 -22.39 0.70
CA THR A 16 6.05 -21.86 0.35
C THR A 16 6.16 -20.35 0.44
N PRO A 17 5.75 -19.57 -0.59
CA PRO A 17 5.67 -18.12 -0.48
C PRO A 17 5.06 -17.82 0.88
N ALA A 18 5.72 -16.99 1.68
CA ALA A 18 5.15 -16.60 2.95
C ALA A 18 3.71 -16.15 2.68
N THR A 19 2.75 -16.60 3.48
CA THR A 19 1.34 -16.17 3.35
C THR A 19 1.15 -14.71 3.78
N THR A 20 2.26 -13.99 3.96
CA THR A 20 2.41 -12.59 4.36
C THR A 20 3.31 -11.93 3.32
N PRO A 21 3.00 -10.72 2.84
CA PRO A 21 3.86 -10.01 1.90
C PRO A 21 5.30 -9.94 2.43
N GLU A 22 6.30 -10.25 1.60
CA GLU A 22 7.71 -10.16 1.99
C GLU A 22 8.13 -8.69 2.05
N ALA A 23 9.07 -8.33 2.92
CA ALA A 23 9.57 -6.96 3.00
C ALA A 23 10.46 -6.63 1.79
N SER A 24 10.39 -5.39 1.30
CA SER A 24 11.36 -4.88 0.31
C SER A 24 12.77 -4.81 0.93
N GLY A 25 13.81 -4.74 0.09
CA GLY A 25 15.21 -4.69 0.53
C GLY A 25 16.05 -5.92 0.16
N THR A 26 17.23 -6.02 0.75
CA THR A 26 18.21 -7.09 0.42
C THR A 26 18.03 -8.29 1.33
N HIS A 27 17.73 -9.43 0.72
CA HIS A 27 17.65 -10.75 1.32
C HIS A 27 18.91 -11.53 0.98
N THR A 28 19.51 -12.15 2.00
CA THR A 28 20.75 -12.93 1.83
C THR A 28 20.47 -14.42 1.91
N VAL A 29 20.90 -15.15 0.88
CA VAL A 29 20.91 -16.61 0.86
C VAL A 29 22.36 -17.07 1.01
N THR A 30 22.68 -17.70 2.15
CA THR A 30 23.99 -18.31 2.38
C THR A 30 23.94 -19.79 2.03
N VAL A 31 24.85 -20.25 1.17
CA VAL A 31 25.05 -21.66 0.83
C VAL A 31 26.30 -22.14 1.53
N THR A 32 26.16 -23.10 2.44
CA THR A 32 27.29 -23.66 3.20
C THR A 32 27.55 -25.11 2.79
N ALA A 33 28.82 -25.46 2.53
CA ALA A 33 29.28 -26.82 2.28
C ALA A 33 30.32 -27.24 3.33
N SER A 34 30.06 -28.38 3.98
CA SER A 34 30.92 -28.98 5.00
C SER A 34 31.50 -30.31 4.53
N ASP A 35 32.76 -30.60 4.86
CA ASP A 35 33.34 -31.94 4.71
C ASP A 35 33.76 -32.59 6.04
N GLY A 36 33.37 -32.00 7.17
CA GLY A 36 33.76 -32.43 8.51
C GLY A 36 35.17 -31.99 8.94
N ASN A 37 35.97 -31.39 8.05
CA ASN A 37 37.25 -30.76 8.35
C ASN A 37 37.22 -29.22 8.19
N GLY A 38 36.14 -28.68 7.63
CA GLY A 38 35.88 -27.25 7.52
C GLY A 38 34.56 -26.95 6.82
N GLU A 39 34.20 -25.67 6.81
CA GLU A 39 33.03 -25.12 6.11
C GLU A 39 33.49 -24.17 5.00
N ALA A 40 32.80 -24.19 3.86
CA ALA A 40 32.90 -23.18 2.81
C ALA A 40 31.52 -22.53 2.63
N GLU A 41 31.48 -21.20 2.54
CA GLU A 41 30.24 -20.43 2.36
C GLU A 41 30.27 -19.67 1.03
N ASP A 42 29.13 -19.64 0.35
CA ASP A 42 28.84 -18.71 -0.74
C ASP A 42 27.58 -17.90 -0.40
N ILE A 43 27.49 -16.68 -0.89
CA ILE A 43 26.44 -15.73 -0.52
C ILE A 43 25.77 -15.16 -1.77
N PHE A 44 24.46 -15.33 -1.87
CA PHE A 44 23.61 -14.72 -2.89
C PHE A 44 22.75 -13.64 -2.26
N ASN A 45 22.97 -12.39 -2.65
CA ASN A 45 22.11 -11.28 -2.25
C ASN A 45 21.04 -11.05 -3.32
N ILE A 46 19.77 -11.02 -2.92
CA ILE A 46 18.62 -10.69 -3.74
C ILE A 46 18.04 -9.38 -3.22
N THR A 47 17.92 -8.36 -4.07
CA THR A 47 17.33 -7.07 -3.68
C THR A 47 15.96 -6.92 -4.33
N VAL A 48 14.93 -6.72 -3.50
CA VAL A 48 13.59 -6.34 -3.91
C VAL A 48 13.47 -4.82 -3.81
N SER A 49 13.03 -4.18 -4.89
CA SER A 49 12.80 -2.73 -4.93
C SER A 49 11.57 -2.35 -4.12
N SER A 50 11.63 -1.28 -3.34
CA SER A 50 10.45 -0.63 -2.74
C SER A 50 9.74 0.30 -3.72
N ILE A 51 10.30 0.49 -4.92
CA ILE A 51 9.66 1.22 -6.01
C ILE A 51 9.11 0.21 -7.00
N ILE A 52 7.80 0.26 -7.21
CA ILE A 52 7.04 -0.51 -8.17
C ILE A 52 6.45 0.46 -9.18
N THR A 53 6.62 0.17 -10.47
CA THR A 53 6.11 1.02 -11.54
C THR A 53 5.39 0.13 -12.54
N GLY A 54 4.14 0.50 -12.82
CA GLY A 54 3.30 -0.11 -13.83
C GLY A 54 3.71 0.32 -15.23
N THR A 55 2.74 0.32 -16.12
CA THR A 55 2.87 0.55 -17.55
C THR A 55 1.84 1.57 -18.01
N GLU A 56 1.65 1.71 -19.32
CA GLU A 56 0.60 2.59 -19.88
C GLU A 56 -0.73 1.82 -20.08
N ASP A 57 -0.78 0.58 -19.60
CA ASP A 57 -1.94 -0.31 -19.64
C ASP A 57 -2.42 -0.58 -18.20
N ALA A 58 -3.67 -1.03 -18.04
CA ALA A 58 -4.23 -1.36 -16.74
C ALA A 58 -3.41 -2.45 -15.99
N ASP A 59 -2.93 -2.08 -14.81
CA ASP A 59 -2.07 -2.87 -13.95
C ASP A 59 -2.70 -3.17 -12.59
N THR A 60 -2.17 -4.20 -11.92
CA THR A 60 -2.45 -4.47 -10.51
C THR A 60 -1.13 -4.48 -9.76
N LEU A 61 -0.90 -3.43 -9.00
CA LEU A 61 0.31 -3.21 -8.24
C LEU A 61 0.04 -3.49 -6.76
N SER A 62 0.96 -4.21 -6.14
CA SER A 62 0.97 -4.44 -4.71
C SER A 62 2.36 -4.19 -4.18
N GLY A 63 2.44 -3.33 -3.17
CA GLY A 63 3.61 -3.16 -2.33
C GLY A 63 3.91 -4.39 -1.50
N TYR A 64 4.90 -4.20 -0.65
CA TYR A 64 5.50 -5.15 0.25
C TYR A 64 5.18 -4.72 1.69
N ARG A 65 5.87 -5.30 2.67
CA ARG A 65 5.87 -4.70 4.01
C ARG A 65 6.95 -3.63 4.09
N GLY A 66 6.63 -2.53 4.75
CA GLY A 66 7.45 -1.34 4.86
C GLY A 66 7.06 -0.30 3.81
N ASN A 67 7.71 0.86 3.89
CA ASN A 67 7.36 2.02 3.08
C ASN A 67 7.78 1.83 1.61
N ASP A 68 6.78 1.77 0.74
CA ASP A 68 6.93 1.55 -0.69
C ASP A 68 6.45 2.76 -1.51
N THR A 69 6.80 2.76 -2.80
CA THR A 69 6.32 3.72 -3.79
C THR A 69 5.76 2.97 -4.97
N LEU A 70 4.48 3.17 -5.24
CA LEU A 70 3.76 2.56 -6.35
C LEU A 70 3.36 3.65 -7.34
N ASN A 71 3.76 3.50 -8.60
CA ASN A 71 3.36 4.37 -9.70
C ASN A 71 2.60 3.55 -10.74
N GLY A 72 1.32 3.86 -11.01
CA GLY A 72 0.51 3.21 -12.04
C GLY A 72 0.92 3.62 -13.45
N GLU A 73 1.21 4.91 -13.63
CA GLU A 73 1.54 5.59 -14.90
C GLU A 73 0.30 5.87 -15.77
N GLY A 74 -0.14 4.92 -16.58
CA GLY A 74 -1.31 5.11 -17.44
C GLY A 74 -2.15 3.85 -17.51
N GLY A 75 -3.46 4.00 -17.72
CA GLY A 75 -4.39 2.88 -17.64
C GLY A 75 -5.25 2.97 -16.40
N ASN A 76 -6.11 1.98 -16.20
CA ASN A 76 -6.98 1.94 -15.03
C ASN A 76 -6.40 0.94 -14.04
N ASP A 77 -5.68 1.45 -13.06
CA ASP A 77 -4.82 0.66 -12.20
C ASP A 77 -5.46 0.34 -10.86
N THR A 78 -4.96 -0.72 -10.22
CA THR A 78 -5.27 -1.03 -8.82
C THR A 78 -3.97 -1.07 -8.02
N LEU A 79 -3.80 -0.12 -7.12
CA LEU A 79 -2.61 0.04 -6.28
C LEU A 79 -2.94 -0.32 -4.83
N ASN A 80 -2.14 -1.22 -4.24
CA ASN A 80 -2.25 -1.62 -2.83
C ASN A 80 -0.89 -1.45 -2.13
N GLY A 81 -0.76 -0.53 -1.18
CA GLY A 81 0.51 -0.28 -0.47
C GLY A 81 0.89 -1.41 0.49
N GLN A 82 -0.10 -1.92 1.25
CA GLN A 82 -0.01 -3.00 2.26
C GLN A 82 0.28 -2.49 3.68
N ASP A 83 1.42 -2.81 4.29
CA ASP A 83 1.78 -2.32 5.63
C ASP A 83 2.96 -1.35 5.45
N GLY A 84 2.91 -0.14 5.97
CA GLY A 84 3.97 0.85 5.82
C GLY A 84 3.41 2.24 5.57
N ASP A 85 4.25 3.27 5.64
CA ASP A 85 3.84 4.61 5.18
C ASP A 85 4.22 4.71 3.69
N ASP A 86 3.24 4.48 2.83
CA ASP A 86 3.43 4.29 1.40
C ASP A 86 3.15 5.56 0.58
N LEU A 87 3.71 5.60 -0.63
CA LEU A 87 3.40 6.61 -1.63
C LEU A 87 2.76 5.94 -2.85
N LEU A 88 1.47 6.19 -3.08
CA LEU A 88 0.74 5.65 -4.23
C LEU A 88 0.38 6.80 -5.19
N ASN A 89 0.73 6.62 -6.46
CA ASN A 89 0.39 7.52 -7.55
C ASN A 89 -0.30 6.71 -8.67
N GLY A 90 -1.60 6.94 -8.88
CA GLY A 90 -2.39 6.28 -9.92
C GLY A 90 -1.86 6.63 -11.30
N GLY A 91 -1.97 7.89 -11.69
CA GLY A 91 -1.43 8.40 -12.95
C GLY A 91 -2.55 8.89 -13.85
N ASN A 92 -2.64 8.41 -15.09
CA ASN A 92 -3.77 8.73 -15.95
C ASN A 92 -4.68 7.52 -16.10
N GLY A 93 -5.99 7.72 -15.96
CA GLY A 93 -7.02 6.69 -16.08
C GLY A 93 -7.81 6.60 -14.79
N ASP A 94 -8.78 5.69 -14.74
CA ASP A 94 -9.64 5.54 -13.56
C ASP A 94 -9.00 4.53 -12.60
N ASP A 95 -8.33 5.03 -11.57
CA ASP A 95 -7.51 4.23 -10.68
C ASP A 95 -8.22 3.86 -9.37
N THR A 96 -7.78 2.78 -8.72
CA THR A 96 -8.20 2.41 -7.37
C THR A 96 -7.00 2.31 -6.45
N LEU A 97 -6.96 3.17 -5.44
CA LEU A 97 -5.84 3.30 -4.51
C LEU A 97 -6.26 2.85 -3.11
N ASN A 98 -5.47 1.96 -2.54
CA ASN A 98 -5.59 1.48 -1.18
C ASN A 98 -4.21 1.55 -0.52
N GLY A 99 -3.99 2.54 0.34
CA GLY A 99 -2.73 2.70 1.05
C GLY A 99 -2.42 1.46 1.88
N GLY A 100 -3.32 1.10 2.79
CA GLY A 100 -3.18 -0.09 3.60
C GLY A 100 -3.11 0.28 5.07
N ASN A 101 -2.21 -0.34 5.83
CA ASN A 101 -1.94 0.06 7.21
C ASN A 101 -0.72 0.98 7.25
N GLY A 102 -0.85 2.16 7.83
CA GLY A 102 0.21 3.16 7.94
C GLY A 102 -0.32 4.53 7.56
N ASP A 103 0.52 5.56 7.66
CA ASP A 103 0.09 6.91 7.29
C ASP A 103 0.50 7.16 5.83
N ASP A 104 -0.43 6.88 4.90
CA ASP A 104 -0.11 6.83 3.47
C ASP A 104 -0.27 8.16 2.75
N THR A 105 0.43 8.33 1.63
CA THR A 105 0.25 9.46 0.70
C THR A 105 -0.28 8.97 -0.62
N LEU A 106 -1.48 9.42 -0.99
CA LEU A 106 -2.23 8.95 -2.16
C LEU A 106 -2.46 10.10 -3.15
N SER A 107 -2.23 9.82 -4.43
CA SER A 107 -2.54 10.72 -5.55
C SER A 107 -3.22 9.91 -6.65
N GLY A 108 -4.46 10.25 -7.00
CA GLY A 108 -5.20 9.56 -8.07
C GLY A 108 -4.63 9.94 -9.45
N GLY A 109 -4.33 11.22 -9.63
CA GLY A 109 -3.84 11.78 -10.87
C GLY A 109 -5.00 12.30 -11.72
N GLY A 110 -5.18 11.77 -12.92
CA GLY A 110 -6.20 12.23 -13.84
C GLY A 110 -7.13 11.10 -14.22
N GLY A 111 -8.42 11.23 -13.89
CA GLY A 111 -9.43 10.23 -14.19
C GLY A 111 -10.59 10.36 -13.22
N ALA A 112 -11.38 9.32 -13.07
CA ALA A 112 -12.31 9.17 -11.96
C ALA A 112 -11.75 8.11 -11.00
N ASP A 113 -11.13 8.56 -9.92
CA ASP A 113 -10.35 7.69 -9.05
C ASP A 113 -11.13 7.23 -7.82
N ILE A 114 -10.74 6.10 -7.25
CA ILE A 114 -11.34 5.54 -6.04
C ILE A 114 -10.27 5.41 -4.96
N PHE A 115 -10.43 6.14 -3.86
CA PHE A 115 -9.59 6.03 -2.67
C PHE A 115 -10.28 5.16 -1.61
N ILE A 116 -9.65 4.08 -1.19
CA ILE A 116 -10.21 3.15 -0.19
C ILE A 116 -9.75 3.56 1.20
N LEU A 117 -10.68 3.92 2.07
CA LEU A 117 -10.42 4.27 3.47
C LEU A 117 -11.20 3.34 4.40
N ALA A 118 -10.58 2.87 5.48
CA ALA A 118 -11.28 2.15 6.54
C ALA A 118 -10.71 2.49 7.91
N SER A 119 -11.49 2.20 8.96
CA SER A 119 -10.98 2.30 10.33
C SER A 119 -9.87 1.29 10.60
N GLY A 120 -8.84 1.75 11.31
CA GLY A 120 -7.65 0.98 11.70
C GLY A 120 -6.55 0.94 10.65
N MET A 121 -6.69 1.70 9.55
CA MET A 121 -5.74 1.73 8.44
C MET A 121 -4.68 2.83 8.61
N GLY A 122 -4.92 3.87 9.40
CA GLY A 122 -3.94 4.95 9.63
C GLY A 122 -4.50 6.30 9.20
N GLU A 123 -3.66 7.34 9.28
CA GLU A 123 -4.01 8.70 8.86
C GLU A 123 -3.44 8.98 7.47
N ASP A 124 -4.27 8.80 6.44
CA ASP A 124 -3.83 9.01 5.06
C ASP A 124 -3.85 10.48 4.65
N THR A 125 -3.09 10.83 3.61
CA THR A 125 -3.18 12.12 2.94
C THR A 125 -3.50 11.89 1.47
N ILE A 126 -4.62 12.47 1.00
CA ILE A 126 -4.98 12.48 -0.41
C ILE A 126 -4.68 13.88 -0.97
N HIS A 127 -3.82 13.96 -1.98
CA HIS A 127 -3.27 15.24 -2.42
C HIS A 127 -4.06 15.97 -3.50
N ASP A 128 -4.83 15.24 -4.32
CA ASP A 128 -5.41 15.74 -5.57
C ASP A 128 -6.88 15.36 -5.77
N PHE A 129 -7.57 14.94 -4.70
CA PHE A 129 -8.98 14.57 -4.75
C PHE A 129 -9.84 15.61 -5.49
N ASP A 130 -10.53 15.21 -6.55
CA ASP A 130 -11.51 16.00 -7.29
C ASP A 130 -12.93 15.57 -6.90
N ASP A 131 -13.65 16.42 -6.14
CA ASP A 131 -15.02 16.16 -5.67
C ASP A 131 -16.05 16.06 -6.80
N GLY A 132 -15.69 16.40 -8.04
CA GLY A 132 -16.54 16.24 -9.21
C GLY A 132 -16.42 14.87 -9.89
N THR A 133 -15.34 14.14 -9.67
CA THR A 133 -15.02 12.90 -10.40
C THR A 133 -14.59 11.73 -9.52
N ASP A 134 -13.87 12.01 -8.44
CA ASP A 134 -13.29 10.99 -7.58
C ASP A 134 -14.26 10.55 -6.50
N LEU A 135 -14.03 9.35 -5.97
CA LEU A 135 -14.85 8.75 -4.95
C LEU A 135 -14.01 8.21 -3.80
N ILE A 136 -14.54 8.29 -2.60
CA ILE A 136 -13.99 7.62 -1.42
C ILE A 136 -14.83 6.38 -1.16
N LYS A 137 -14.18 5.22 -1.21
CA LYS A 137 -14.80 3.95 -0.83
C LYS A 137 -14.54 3.67 0.65
N LEU A 138 -15.61 3.56 1.42
CA LEU A 138 -15.56 3.30 2.85
C LEU A 138 -15.57 1.80 3.15
N GLY A 139 -14.48 1.31 3.73
CA GLY A 139 -14.33 -0.03 4.26
C GLY A 139 -14.68 -0.14 5.75
N GLY A 140 -14.46 -1.32 6.34
CA GLY A 140 -14.59 -1.53 7.78
C GLY A 140 -16.01 -1.40 8.35
N GLY A 141 -17.04 -1.34 7.49
CA GLY A 141 -18.42 -1.12 7.89
C GLY A 141 -18.77 0.33 8.19
N LEU A 142 -17.88 1.26 7.86
CA LEU A 142 -18.16 2.69 7.91
C LEU A 142 -19.19 3.08 6.84
N SER A 143 -19.93 4.13 7.13
CA SER A 143 -20.85 4.80 6.22
C SER A 143 -20.64 6.31 6.28
N TYR A 144 -21.16 7.03 5.29
CA TYR A 144 -21.08 8.50 5.28
C TYR A 144 -21.58 9.15 6.59
N THR A 145 -22.59 8.56 7.24
CA THR A 145 -23.15 9.11 8.48
C THR A 145 -22.27 8.91 9.72
N ASP A 146 -21.25 8.06 9.62
CA ASP A 146 -20.27 7.85 10.69
C ASP A 146 -19.14 8.89 10.63
N LEU A 147 -19.09 9.70 9.55
CA LEU A 147 -18.01 10.64 9.30
C LEU A 147 -18.28 12.04 9.87
N THR A 148 -17.21 12.67 10.34
CA THR A 148 -17.16 14.08 10.70
C THR A 148 -16.09 14.76 9.85
N PHE A 149 -16.44 15.84 9.16
CA PHE A 149 -15.51 16.62 8.35
C PHE A 149 -15.02 17.85 9.13
N VAL A 150 -13.71 18.00 9.25
CA VAL A 150 -13.08 19.10 9.98
C VAL A 150 -12.16 19.87 9.05
N SER A 151 -12.49 21.13 8.75
CA SER A 151 -11.64 21.99 7.93
C SER A 151 -10.37 22.40 8.68
N GLN A 152 -9.22 22.21 8.07
CA GLN A 152 -7.90 22.52 8.61
C GLN A 152 -7.05 23.29 7.59
N GLY A 153 -7.03 24.62 7.70
CA GLY A 153 -6.04 25.45 6.97
C GLY A 153 -6.08 25.35 5.45
N GLY A 154 -7.23 25.02 4.85
CA GLY A 154 -7.38 24.81 3.40
C GLY A 154 -7.48 23.34 3.00
N SER A 155 -7.33 22.42 3.94
CA SER A 155 -7.60 20.98 3.77
C SER A 155 -8.83 20.56 4.58
N THR A 156 -9.31 19.35 4.36
CA THR A 156 -10.38 18.74 5.17
C THR A 156 -9.92 17.41 5.72
N SER A 157 -10.02 17.25 7.04
CA SER A 157 -9.83 15.98 7.72
C SER A 157 -11.16 15.22 7.76
N ILE A 158 -11.14 13.96 7.36
CA ILE A 158 -12.23 13.01 7.46
C ILE A 158 -11.99 12.21 8.74
N GLU A 159 -12.86 12.37 9.71
CA GLU A 159 -12.74 11.71 11.00
C GLU A 159 -13.92 10.78 11.26
N THR A 160 -13.70 9.74 12.06
CA THR A 160 -14.74 8.85 12.59
C THR A 160 -14.55 8.64 14.10
N GLU A 161 -15.56 8.10 14.77
CA GLU A 161 -15.45 7.68 16.17
C GLU A 161 -15.64 6.16 16.27
N VAL A 162 -14.56 5.45 16.59
CA VAL A 162 -14.57 3.99 16.73
C VAL A 162 -14.21 3.61 18.15
N ALA A 163 -15.08 2.80 18.77
CA ALA A 163 -14.95 2.37 20.17
C ALA A 163 -14.74 3.53 21.19
N GLY A 164 -15.28 4.71 20.90
CA GLY A 164 -15.19 5.89 21.77
C GLY A 164 -13.88 6.69 21.63
N SER A 165 -13.09 6.43 20.58
CA SER A 165 -11.91 7.21 20.22
C SER A 165 -12.10 7.83 18.84
N ARG A 166 -11.72 9.10 18.69
CA ARG A 166 -11.65 9.74 17.37
C ARG A 166 -10.47 9.18 16.60
N GLU A 167 -10.71 8.92 15.33
CA GLU A 167 -9.72 8.45 14.36
C GLU A 167 -9.81 9.36 13.13
N VAL A 168 -8.66 9.83 12.65
CA VAL A 168 -8.57 10.50 11.35
C VAL A 168 -8.33 9.40 10.33
N LEU A 169 -9.22 9.31 9.34
CA LEU A 169 -9.08 8.35 8.24
C LEU A 169 -8.19 8.92 7.13
N ALA A 170 -8.43 10.19 6.77
CA ALA A 170 -7.62 10.87 5.77
C ALA A 170 -7.70 12.40 5.91
N ILE A 171 -6.71 13.07 5.34
CA ILE A 171 -6.68 14.50 5.07
C ILE A 171 -6.74 14.73 3.57
N LEU A 172 -7.81 15.36 3.09
CA LEU A 172 -7.94 15.83 1.72
C LEU A 172 -7.30 17.21 1.57
N SER A 173 -6.20 17.28 0.83
CA SER A 173 -5.47 18.52 0.60
C SER A 173 -6.24 19.45 -0.34
N GLY A 174 -6.44 20.71 0.05
CA GLY A 174 -7.05 21.71 -0.84
C GLY A 174 -8.58 21.64 -0.95
N ILE A 175 -9.23 20.69 -0.27
CA ILE A 175 -10.68 20.49 -0.32
C ILE A 175 -11.37 21.15 0.87
N ASP A 176 -12.39 21.95 0.59
CA ASP A 176 -13.27 22.51 1.60
C ASP A 176 -14.31 21.47 2.02
N SER A 177 -14.48 21.29 3.33
CA SER A 177 -15.42 20.32 3.90
C SER A 177 -16.88 20.50 3.45
N GLY A 178 -17.27 21.69 3.01
CA GLY A 178 -18.61 21.95 2.49
C GLY A 178 -18.84 21.47 1.06
N LEU A 179 -17.78 21.05 0.37
CA LEU A 179 -17.86 20.41 -0.96
C LEU A 179 -18.15 18.92 -0.85
N LEU A 180 -17.73 18.28 0.25
CA LEU A 180 -17.97 16.86 0.48
C LEU A 180 -19.44 16.61 0.80
N THR A 181 -20.06 15.76 -0.02
CA THR A 181 -21.44 15.31 0.10
C THR A 181 -21.49 13.79 0.12
N GLN A 182 -22.68 13.21 0.31
CA GLN A 182 -22.85 11.76 0.30
C GLN A 182 -22.49 11.13 -1.07
N ASP A 183 -22.59 11.88 -2.17
CA ASP A 183 -22.34 11.35 -3.51
C ASP A 183 -20.86 11.05 -3.76
N ASP A 184 -19.97 11.64 -2.96
CA ASP A 184 -18.52 11.42 -3.03
C ASP A 184 -18.08 10.14 -2.31
N PHE A 185 -19.03 9.42 -1.67
CA PHE A 185 -18.74 8.24 -0.85
C PHE A 185 -19.52 7.01 -1.32
N VAL A 186 -18.80 5.89 -1.44
CA VAL A 186 -19.35 4.59 -1.82
C VAL A 186 -18.99 3.50 -0.79
N LEU A 187 -19.68 2.36 -0.85
CA LEU A 187 -19.47 1.18 0.02
C LEU A 187 -18.85 0.02 -0.75
#